data_AF-A0A0J7HZV8-F1
#
_entry.id   AF-A0A0J7HZV8-F1
#
_cell.length_a   1.000
_cell.length_b   1.000
_cell.length_c   1.000
_cell.angle_alpha   90.00
_cell.angle_beta   90.00
_cell.angle_gamma   90.00
#
_symmetry.space_group_name_H-M   'P 1'
#
loop_
_entity.id
_entity.type
_entity.pdbx_description
1 polymer ?
#
loop_
_entity_poly.entity_id
_entity_poly.type
_entity_poly.pdbx_seq_one_letter_code
_entity_poly.pdbx_strand_id
1 'polypeptide(L)'
;VDTINSTNVNKYNNFAYYISKTKNGNSKAIYLYNEILKKFPNRTVAYLNLADSYWAIGNEDLAKENYKKYVELMKSQKKDLKKIPKEVWERIKII
;
A
#
# COMPACT_ATOMS: atom_id res chain seq x y z
N VAL A 1 -15.47 -17.28 6.26
CA VAL A 1 -14.31 -16.50 5.80
C VAL A 1 -13.89 -15.63 6.96
N ASP A 2 -12.69 -15.83 7.50
CA ASP A 2 -12.22 -15.01 8.62
C ASP A 2 -12.21 -13.54 8.20
N THR A 3 -12.94 -12.71 8.93
CA THR A 3 -12.97 -11.27 8.69
C THR A 3 -11.64 -10.65 9.07
N ILE A 4 -11.15 -9.70 8.28
CA ILE A 4 -9.93 -8.92 8.59
C ILE A 4 -10.16 -8.16 9.91
N ASN A 5 -9.29 -8.39 10.89
CA ASN A 5 -9.36 -7.82 12.24
C ASN A 5 -7.95 -7.57 12.81
N SER A 6 -7.87 -7.07 14.04
CA SER A 6 -6.59 -6.63 14.64
C SER A 6 -5.60 -7.77 14.88
N THR A 7 -6.07 -9.02 15.05
CA THR A 7 -5.21 -10.18 15.32
C THR A 7 -4.64 -10.79 14.04
N ASN A 8 -5.31 -10.60 12.89
CA ASN A 8 -4.92 -11.22 11.62
C ASN A 8 -4.48 -10.23 10.52
N VAL A 9 -4.66 -8.92 10.69
CA VAL A 9 -4.34 -7.91 9.65
C VAL A 9 -2.89 -7.99 9.15
N ASN A 10 -1.94 -8.33 10.02
CA ASN A 10 -0.54 -8.54 9.62
C ASN A 10 -0.39 -9.71 8.64
N LYS A 11 -1.12 -10.81 8.87
CA LYS A 11 -1.10 -12.00 8.00
C LYS A 11 -1.70 -11.65 6.63
N TYR A 12 -2.84 -10.95 6.59
CA TYR A 12 -3.44 -10.50 5.34
C TYR A 12 -2.55 -9.52 4.57
N ASN A 13 -1.88 -8.59 5.25
CA ASN A 13 -0.92 -7.67 4.61
C ASN A 13 0.25 -8.44 3.99
N ASN A 14 0.83 -9.41 4.72
CA ASN A 14 1.91 -10.24 4.20
C ASN A 14 1.44 -11.08 3.01
N PHE A 15 0.24 -11.66 3.11
CA PHE A 15 -0.36 -12.42 2.02
C PHE A 15 -0.57 -11.57 0.76
N ALA A 16 -1.11 -10.36 0.90
CA ALA A 16 -1.26 -9.42 -0.21
C ALA A 16 0.10 -9.04 -0.83
N TYR A 17 1.14 -8.86 0.00
CA TYR A 17 2.50 -8.59 -0.47
C TYR A 17 3.06 -9.76 -1.28
N TYR A 18 2.96 -10.99 -0.79
CA TYR A 18 3.46 -12.15 -1.55
C TYR A 18 2.66 -12.40 -2.83
N ILE A 19 1.33 -12.18 -2.80
CA ILE A 19 0.51 -12.23 -4.00
C ILE A 19 0.99 -11.22 -5.04
N SER A 20 1.31 -9.97 -4.67
CA SER A 20 1.73 -8.96 -5.65
C SER A 20 3.02 -9.32 -6.39
N LYS A 21 3.85 -10.21 -5.81
CA LYS A 21 5.07 -10.74 -6.45
C LYS A 21 4.84 -11.88 -7.42
N THR A 22 3.62 -12.41 -7.52
CA THR A 22 3.26 -13.46 -8.48
C THR A 22 2.88 -12.88 -9.84
N LYS A 23 2.95 -13.70 -10.91
CA LYS A 23 2.48 -13.31 -12.24
C LYS A 23 1.01 -12.89 -12.17
N ASN A 24 0.72 -11.65 -12.58
CA ASN A 24 -0.62 -11.04 -12.55
C ASN A 24 -1.24 -10.93 -11.14
N GLY A 25 -0.42 -10.97 -10.09
CA GLY A 25 -0.89 -10.92 -8.71
C GLY A 25 -1.31 -9.54 -8.22
N ASN A 26 -0.85 -8.46 -8.88
CA ASN A 26 -1.12 -7.09 -8.45
C ASN A 26 -2.62 -6.77 -8.32
N SER A 27 -3.47 -7.22 -9.25
CA SER A 27 -4.93 -6.99 -9.16
C SER A 27 -5.56 -7.65 -7.92
N LYS A 28 -5.10 -8.84 -7.54
CA LYS A 28 -5.56 -9.53 -6.32
C LYS A 28 -5.02 -8.85 -5.06
N ALA A 29 -3.78 -8.38 -5.10
CA ALA A 29 -3.18 -7.63 -4.00
C ALA A 29 -3.91 -6.30 -3.76
N ILE A 30 -4.25 -5.56 -4.83
CA ILE A 30 -5.07 -4.34 -4.78
C ILE A 30 -6.39 -4.58 -4.05
N TYR A 31 -7.12 -5.64 -4.44
CA TYR A 31 -8.37 -6.02 -3.76
C TYR A 31 -8.15 -6.22 -2.25
N LEU A 32 -7.16 -7.02 -1.86
CA LEU A 32 -6.87 -7.29 -0.45
C LEU A 32 -6.45 -6.04 0.32
N TYR A 33 -5.63 -5.17 -0.26
CA TYR A 33 -5.24 -3.92 0.38
C TYR A 33 -6.43 -2.98 0.58
N ASN A 34 -7.35 -2.89 -0.38
CA ASN A 34 -8.58 -2.13 -0.22
C ASN A 34 -9.45 -2.69 0.92
N GLU A 35 -9.59 -4.01 1.04
CA GLU A 35 -10.30 -4.63 2.16
C GLU A 35 -9.63 -4.39 3.52
N ILE A 36 -8.29 -4.43 3.57
CA ILE A 36 -7.52 -4.07 4.77
C ILE A 36 -7.78 -2.61 5.16
N LEU A 37 -7.71 -1.69 4.20
CA LEU A 37 -7.83 -0.25 4.44
C LEU A 37 -9.25 0.18 4.83
N LYS A 38 -10.29 -0.54 4.37
CA LYS A 38 -11.66 -0.37 4.88
C LYS A 38 -11.78 -0.58 6.39
N LYS A 39 -10.97 -1.47 6.97
CA LYS A 39 -10.98 -1.79 8.42
C LYS A 39 -9.90 -1.04 9.19
N PHE A 40 -8.76 -0.79 8.55
CA PHE A 40 -7.57 -0.19 9.14
C PHE A 40 -7.10 1.01 8.29
N PRO A 41 -7.83 2.12 8.27
CA PRO A 41 -7.58 3.25 7.36
C PRO A 41 -6.24 3.97 7.62
N ASN A 42 -5.60 3.71 8.76
CA ASN A 42 -4.30 4.28 9.14
C ASN A 42 -3.15 3.28 8.98
N ARG A 43 -3.36 2.16 8.27
CA ARG A 43 -2.34 1.14 8.03
C ARG A 43 -1.32 1.63 7.00
N THR A 44 -0.33 2.37 7.46
CA THR A 44 0.68 3.06 6.64
C THR A 44 1.33 2.17 5.58
N VAL A 45 1.78 0.97 5.95
CA VAL A 45 2.42 0.03 5.00
C VAL A 45 1.49 -0.48 3.90
N ALA A 46 0.18 -0.54 4.15
CA ALA A 46 -0.78 -0.99 3.14
C ALA A 46 -0.94 0.03 2.01
N TYR A 47 -0.86 1.34 2.30
CA TYR A 47 -0.86 2.38 1.26
C TYR A 47 0.38 2.33 0.37
N LEU A 48 1.57 2.08 0.94
CA LEU A 48 2.79 1.91 0.16
C LEU A 48 2.65 0.73 -0.82
N ASN A 49 2.22 -0.42 -0.32
CA ASN A 49 2.12 -1.62 -1.14
C ASN A 49 0.96 -1.56 -2.15
N LEU A 50 -0.13 -0.86 -1.80
CA LEU A 50 -1.24 -0.60 -2.72
C LEU A 50 -0.78 0.30 -3.86
N ALA A 51 -0.03 1.36 -3.56
CA ALA A 51 0.57 2.23 -4.56
C ALA A 51 1.52 1.46 -5.48
N ASP A 52 2.41 0.63 -4.94
CA ASP A 52 3.29 -0.25 -5.73
C ASP A 52 2.50 -1.18 -6.65
N SER A 53 1.39 -1.73 -6.17
CA SER A 53 0.54 -2.64 -6.95
C SER A 53 -0.18 -1.92 -8.09
N TYR A 54 -0.70 -0.70 -7.84
CA TYR A 54 -1.29 0.14 -8.89
C TYR A 54 -0.26 0.58 -9.92
N TRP A 55 0.93 0.98 -9.47
CA TRP A 55 2.05 1.33 -10.34
C TRP A 55 2.40 0.16 -11.27
N ALA A 56 2.50 -1.05 -10.73
CA ALA A 56 2.86 -2.24 -11.49
C ALA A 56 1.83 -2.66 -12.56
N ILE A 57 0.59 -2.16 -12.50
CA ILE A 57 -0.44 -2.38 -13.52
C ILE A 57 -0.68 -1.15 -14.42
N GLY A 58 0.17 -0.12 -14.31
CA GLY A 58 0.09 1.10 -15.11
C GLY A 58 -0.98 2.10 -14.67
N ASN A 59 -1.59 1.92 -13.49
CA ASN A 59 -2.54 2.90 -12.94
C ASN A 59 -1.79 3.92 -12.07
N GLU A 60 -1.04 4.81 -12.73
CA GLU A 60 -0.15 5.75 -12.05
C GLU A 60 -0.88 6.81 -11.22
N ASP A 61 -2.10 7.20 -11.60
CA ASP A 61 -2.88 8.18 -10.86
C ASP A 61 -3.26 7.66 -9.47
N LEU A 62 -3.84 6.45 -9.41
CA LEU A 62 -4.13 5.80 -8.14
C LEU A 62 -2.85 5.46 -7.36
N ALA A 63 -1.76 5.13 -8.04
CA ALA A 63 -0.48 4.93 -7.38
C ALA A 63 0.00 6.21 -6.67
N LYS A 64 -0.02 7.36 -7.37
CA LYS A 64 0.35 8.67 -6.81
C LYS A 64 -0.49 9.05 -5.60
N GLU A 65 -1.80 8.88 -5.67
CA GLU A 65 -2.70 9.16 -4.55
C GLU A 65 -2.33 8.34 -3.31
N ASN A 66 -2.10 7.04 -3.48
CA ASN A 66 -1.74 6.16 -2.39
C ASN A 66 -0.32 6.42 -1.84
N TYR A 67 0.64 6.79 -2.70
CA TYR A 67 1.96 7.23 -2.24
C TYR A 67 1.89 8.53 -1.42
N LYS A 68 1.10 9.52 -1.86
CA LYS A 68 0.87 10.75 -1.08
C LYS A 68 0.29 10.41 0.28
N LYS A 69 -0.70 9.51 0.34
CA LYS A 69 -1.31 9.07 1.60
C LYS A 69 -0.32 8.34 2.52
N TYR A 70 0.54 7.49 1.96
CA TYR A 70 1.63 6.86 2.70
C TYR A 70 2.55 7.90 3.35
N VAL A 71 2.97 8.92 2.60
CA VAL A 71 3.82 10.01 3.10
C VAL A 71 3.13 10.81 4.21
N GLU A 72 1.84 11.15 4.05
CA GLU A 72 1.05 11.82 5.08
C GLU A 72 0.99 11.00 6.38
N LEU A 73 0.77 9.70 6.28
CA LEU A 73 0.72 8.80 7.44
C LEU A 73 2.09 8.63 8.10
N MET A 74 3.18 8.57 7.33
CA MET A 74 4.53 8.56 7.88
C MET A 74 4.81 9.83 8.71
N LYS A 75 4.42 11.00 8.20
CA LYS A 75 4.56 12.29 8.91
C LYS A 75 3.69 12.37 10.16
N SER A 76 2.38 12.11 10.03
CA SER A 76 1.42 12.22 11.15
C SER A 76 1.73 11.23 12.29
N GLN A 77 2.26 10.05 11.97
CA GLN A 77 2.68 9.05 12.96
C GLN A 77 4.11 9.27 13.49
N LYS A 78 4.75 10.39 13.12
CA LYS A 78 6.12 10.75 13.52
C LYS A 78 7.14 9.63 13.22
N LYS A 79 6.95 8.91 12.11
CA LYS A 79 7.87 7.87 11.66
C LYS A 79 9.10 8.51 10.99
N ASP A 80 10.19 7.76 10.96
CA ASP A 80 11.41 8.18 10.28
C ASP A 80 11.19 8.30 8.77
N LEU A 81 11.20 9.54 8.26
CA LEU A 81 10.99 9.83 6.83
C LEU A 81 12.14 9.34 5.96
N LYS A 82 13.33 9.04 6.53
CA LYS A 82 14.44 8.42 5.79
C LYS A 82 14.13 6.99 5.35
N LYS A 83 13.11 6.35 5.94
CA LYS A 83 12.62 5.03 5.55
C LYS A 83 11.64 5.05 4.37
N ILE A 84 11.26 6.23 3.87
CA ILE A 84 10.45 6.33 2.66
C ILE A 84 11.34 6.01 1.45
N PRO A 85 11.01 5.00 0.62
CA PRO A 85 11.80 4.67 -0.56
C PRO A 85 11.92 5.86 -1.53
N LYS A 86 13.05 5.99 -2.21
CA LYS A 86 13.33 7.10 -3.12
C LYS A 86 12.27 7.19 -4.23
N GLU A 87 11.85 6.03 -4.73
CA GLU A 87 10.87 5.85 -5.78
C GLU A 87 9.51 6.48 -5.41
N VAL A 88 9.14 6.49 -4.13
CA VAL A 88 7.90 7.15 -3.68
C VAL A 88 7.95 8.64 -4.01
N TRP A 89 9.06 9.30 -3.73
CA TRP A 89 9.23 10.73 -4.00
C TRP A 89 9.27 11.03 -5.50
N GLU A 90 9.89 10.16 -6.28
CA GLU A 90 9.97 10.28 -7.74
C GLU A 90 8.57 10.09 -8.37
N ARG A 91 7.84 9.06 -7.95
CA ARG A 91 6.52 8.72 -8.49
C ARG A 91 5.43 9.71 -8.11
N ILE A 92 5.51 10.32 -6.92
CA ILE A 92 4.61 11.43 -6.55
C ILE A 92 4.83 12.64 -7.45
N LYS A 93 6.09 12.90 -7.84
CA LYS A 93 6.48 14.14 -8.51
C LYS A 93 6.17 14.18 -9.99
N ILE A 94 5.97 13.03 -10.66
CA ILE A 94 5.88 12.91 -12.13
C ILE A 94 5.27 14.17 -12.74
N ILE A 95 6.21 14.93 -13.32
CA ILE A 95 6.10 16.17 -14.09
C ILE A 95 6.12 15.74 -15.54
#